data_AF-A0A356QIP4-F1
#
_entry.id   AF-A0A356QIP4-F1
#
_cell.length_a   1.000
_cell.length_b   1.000
_cell.length_c   1.000
_cell.angle_alpha   90.00
_cell.angle_beta   90.00
_cell.angle_gamma   90.00
#
_symmetry.space_group_name_H-M   'P 1'
#
loop_
_entity.id
_entity.type
_entity.pdbx_description
1 polymer ?
#
loop_
_entity_poly.entity_id
_entity_poly.type
_entity_poly.pdbx_seq_one_letter_code
_entity_poly.pdbx_strand_id
1 'polypeptide(L)'
;RLDIVFLDFPIGQSTLLDSEEAEYVVVGERISEPKEYFGEGFGIAFRQRDEALAEQFNEALAELQEDGTYDEIYARYFGEE
;
A
#
# COMPACT_ATOMS: atom_id res chain seq x y z
N ARG A 1 -4.45 26.97 -7.54
CA ARG A 1 -4.09 26.11 -8.68
C ARG A 1 -2.73 25.53 -8.37
N LEU A 2 -2.52 24.24 -8.65
CA LEU A 2 -1.28 23.52 -8.42
C LEU A 2 -0.80 22.96 -9.77
N ASP A 3 0.52 22.88 -9.96
CA ASP A 3 1.12 22.33 -11.17
C ASP A 3 1.45 20.83 -11.02
N ILE A 4 1.78 20.39 -9.79
CA ILE A 4 2.13 19.01 -9.44
C ILE A 4 1.57 18.71 -8.04
N VAL A 5 1.16 17.46 -7.83
CA VAL A 5 0.82 16.92 -6.51
C VAL A 5 1.67 15.68 -6.26
N PHE A 6 2.23 15.55 -5.06
CA PHE A 6 2.93 14.36 -4.60
C PHE A 6 2.01 13.60 -3.64
N LEU A 7 1.68 12.36 -3.98
CA LEU A 7 0.71 11.52 -3.29
C LEU A 7 1.27 10.11 -3.14
N ASP A 8 0.68 9.33 -2.23
CA ASP A 8 0.86 7.90 -2.29
C ASP A 8 0.29 7.36 -3.61
N PHE A 9 0.98 6.39 -4.21
CA PHE A 9 0.70 5.97 -5.57
C PHE A 9 -0.70 5.35 -5.74
N PRO A 10 -1.16 4.41 -4.90
CA PRO A 10 -2.48 3.80 -5.07
C PRO A 10 -3.64 4.80 -4.96
N ILE A 11 -3.56 5.77 -4.04
CA ILE A 11 -4.59 6.82 -3.93
C ILE A 11 -4.52 7.78 -5.12
N GLY A 12 -3.32 8.18 -5.54
CA GLY A 12 -3.15 9.01 -6.73
C GLY A 12 -3.71 8.34 -7.98
N GLN A 13 -3.47 7.03 -8.14
CA GLN A 13 -4.00 6.25 -9.25
C GLN A 13 -5.52 6.19 -9.21
N SER A 14 -6.11 5.66 -8.13
CA SER A 14 -7.56 5.49 -8.01
C SER A 14 -8.35 6.79 -8.04
N THR A 15 -7.79 7.89 -7.54
CA THR A 15 -8.52 9.17 -7.41
C THR A 15 -8.33 10.08 -8.61
N LEU A 16 -7.15 10.07 -9.23
CA LEU A 16 -6.82 11.00 -10.33
C LEU A 16 -6.73 10.30 -11.68
N LEU A 17 -5.99 9.19 -11.77
CA LEU A 17 -5.64 8.57 -13.06
C LEU A 17 -6.74 7.66 -13.59
N ASP A 18 -7.39 6.91 -12.70
CA ASP A 18 -8.46 5.96 -13.07
C ASP A 18 -9.85 6.63 -13.08
N SER A 19 -9.92 7.94 -12.82
CA SER A 19 -11.16 8.70 -12.86
C SER A 19 -11.67 8.90 -14.29
N GLU A 20 -12.99 8.97 -14.47
CA GLU A 20 -13.60 9.15 -15.81
C GLU A 20 -13.22 10.49 -16.47
N GLU A 21 -12.78 11.47 -15.67
CA GLU A 21 -12.37 12.82 -16.10
C GLU A 21 -10.84 13.02 -16.02
N ALA A 22 -10.05 11.94 -16.02
CA ALA A 22 -8.61 12.01 -15.81
C ALA A 22 -7.87 12.78 -16.93
N GLU A 23 -7.41 13.99 -16.62
CA GLU A 23 -6.50 14.79 -17.48
C GLU A 23 -5.06 14.85 -16.92
N TYR A 24 -4.73 13.95 -15.98
CA TYR A 24 -3.46 13.94 -15.27
C TYR A 24 -2.54 12.82 -15.74
N VAL A 25 -1.23 13.01 -15.58
CA VAL A 25 -0.21 11.99 -15.89
C VAL A 25 0.76 11.84 -14.73
N VAL A 26 1.36 10.67 -14.63
CA VAL A 26 2.51 10.44 -13.74
C VAL A 26 3.74 11.08 -14.38
N VAL A 27 4.50 11.83 -13.58
CA VAL A 27 5.75 12.47 -14.02
C VAL A 27 6.89 11.97 -13.15
N GLY A 28 7.94 11.44 -13.80
CA GLY A 28 9.14 10.94 -13.13
C GLY A 28 9.01 9.51 -12.58
N GLU A 29 10.04 9.07 -11.86
CA GLU A 29 10.08 7.77 -11.21
C GLU A 29 9.39 7.81 -9.85
N ARG A 30 8.93 6.64 -9.36
CA ARG A 30 8.38 6.53 -8.01
C ARG A 30 9.48 6.83 -6.98
N ILE A 31 9.14 7.65 -6.00
CA ILE A 31 10.06 8.03 -4.93
C ILE A 31 9.68 7.25 -3.67
N SER A 32 10.58 6.36 -3.23
CA SER A 32 10.44 5.58 -1.99
C SER A 32 11.67 5.69 -1.08
N GLU A 33 12.61 6.59 -1.41
CA GLU A 33 13.84 6.82 -0.65
C GLU A 33 13.99 8.29 -0.24
N PRO A 34 14.66 8.57 0.90
CA PRO A 34 15.24 7.62 1.85
C PRO A 34 14.22 6.99 2.80
N LYS A 35 14.59 5.83 3.35
CA LYS A 35 13.83 5.06 4.35
C LYS A 35 13.39 5.88 5.58
N GLU A 36 14.12 6.93 5.95
CA GLU A 36 13.73 7.85 7.04
C GLU A 36 12.37 8.52 6.78
N TYR A 37 12.00 8.76 5.52
CA TYR A 37 10.71 9.37 5.16
C TYR A 37 9.64 8.35 4.78
N PHE A 38 10.01 7.23 4.15
CA PHE A 38 9.05 6.29 3.55
C PHE A 38 8.89 4.97 4.32
N GLY A 39 9.80 4.65 5.25
CA GLY A 39 9.76 3.42 6.03
C GLY A 39 10.13 2.16 5.23
N GLU A 40 9.73 1.00 5.75
CA GLU A 40 9.95 -0.33 5.14
C GLU A 40 8.72 -0.88 4.41
N GLY A 41 7.64 -0.10 4.37
CA GLY A 41 6.32 -0.54 3.91
C GLY A 41 5.24 -0.31 4.96
N PHE A 42 4.13 -1.01 4.81
CA PHE A 42 2.96 -0.89 5.68
C PHE A 42 2.95 -1.96 6.77
N GLY A 43 2.39 -1.63 7.93
CA GLY A 43 2.23 -2.57 9.05
C GLY A 43 0.97 -2.28 9.86
N ILE A 44 0.48 -3.29 10.57
CA ILE A 44 -0.65 -3.14 11.49
C ILE A 44 -0.12 -2.60 12.81
N ALA A 45 -0.58 -1.41 13.20
CA ALA A 45 -0.13 -0.77 14.43
C ALA A 45 -0.91 -1.27 15.65
N PHE A 46 -0.18 -1.73 16.66
CA PHE A 46 -0.73 -2.12 17.96
C PHE A 46 -0.26 -1.17 19.07
N ARG A 47 -0.96 -1.18 20.21
CA ARG A 47 -0.42 -0.52 21.42
C ARG A 47 0.81 -1.29 21.87
N GLN A 48 1.81 -0.58 22.37
CA GLN A 48 3.10 -1.18 22.78
C GLN A 48 2.96 -2.35 23.78
N ARG A 49 1.93 -2.34 24.63
CA ARG A 49 1.69 -3.42 25.62
C ARG A 49 0.96 -4.65 25.05
N ASP A 50 0.42 -4.57 23.85
CA ASP A 50 -0.46 -5.61 23.27
C ASP A 50 0.36 -6.61 22.42
N GLU A 51 1.52 -7.06 22.92
CA GLU A 51 2.45 -7.94 22.20
C GLU A 51 1.81 -9.27 21.79
N ALA A 52 1.05 -9.90 22.69
CA ALA A 52 0.36 -11.16 22.39
C ALA A 52 -0.73 -11.01 21.31
N LEU A 53 -1.29 -9.81 21.13
CA LEU A 53 -2.22 -9.54 20.05
C LEU A 53 -1.47 -9.35 18.74
N ALA A 54 -0.37 -8.60 18.76
CA ALA A 54 0.48 -8.42 17.59
C ALA A 54 0.98 -9.77 17.04
N GLU A 55 1.37 -10.69 17.93
CA GLU A 55 1.84 -12.02 17.53
C GLU A 55 0.74 -12.85 16.83
N GLN A 56 -0.48 -12.85 17.36
CA GLN A 56 -1.62 -13.53 16.71
C GLN A 56 -1.89 -12.99 15.30
N PHE A 57 -1.74 -11.69 15.09
CA PHE A 57 -1.88 -11.10 13.74
C PHE A 57 -0.71 -11.46 12.83
N ASN A 58 0.52 -11.53 13.36
CA ASN A 58 1.69 -11.97 12.58
C ASN A 58 1.52 -13.43 12.13
N GLU A 59 1.10 -14.32 13.02
CA GLU A 59 0.83 -15.73 12.71
C GLU A 59 -0.25 -15.85 11.64
N ALA A 60 -1.36 -15.13 11.78
CA ALA A 60 -2.44 -15.13 10.78
C ALA A 60 -1.97 -14.58 9.43
N LEU A 61 -1.20 -13.49 9.40
CA LEU A 61 -0.65 -12.93 8.16
C LEU A 61 0.33 -13.89 7.46
N ALA A 62 1.09 -14.68 8.23
CA ALA A 62 1.96 -15.70 7.69
C ALA A 62 1.15 -16.86 7.08
N GLU A 63 0.10 -17.31 7.76
CA GLU A 63 -0.81 -18.35 7.26
C GLU A 63 -1.48 -17.93 5.94
N LEU A 64 -1.99 -16.70 5.85
CA LEU A 64 -2.60 -16.17 4.61
C LEU A 64 -1.61 -16.09 3.44
N GLN A 65 -0.32 -15.88 3.72
CA GLN A 65 0.72 -15.88 2.69
C GLN A 65 1.07 -17.30 2.27
N GLU A 66 1.15 -18.24 3.22
CA GLU A 66 1.48 -19.64 2.93
C GLU A 66 0.38 -20.36 2.15
N ASP A 67 -0.90 -20.06 2.46
CA ASP A 67 -2.05 -20.72 1.83
C ASP A 67 -2.53 -20.06 0.53
N GLY A 68 -1.94 -18.91 0.15
CA GLY A 68 -2.25 -18.17 -1.07
C GLY A 68 -3.45 -17.22 -0.96
N THR A 69 -4.12 -17.14 0.20
CA THR A 69 -5.25 -16.22 0.41
C THR A 69 -4.82 -14.76 0.23
N TYR A 70 -3.59 -14.42 0.63
CA TYR A 70 -3.04 -13.07 0.41
C TYR A 70 -2.99 -12.73 -1.08
N ASP A 71 -2.53 -13.66 -1.93
CA ASP A 71 -2.42 -13.45 -3.37
C ASP A 71 -3.81 -13.29 -4.00
N GLU A 72 -4.81 -14.07 -3.57
CA GLU A 72 -6.19 -13.91 -4.02
C GLU A 72 -6.76 -12.51 -3.69
N ILE A 73 -6.44 -11.99 -2.50
CA ILE A 73 -6.83 -10.65 -2.09
C ILE A 73 -6.10 -9.61 -2.95
N TYR A 74 -4.78 -9.77 -3.12
CA TYR A 74 -3.97 -8.84 -3.91
C TYR A 74 -4.47 -8.76 -5.35
N ALA A 75 -4.65 -9.90 -6.02
CA ALA A 75 -5.11 -9.99 -7.40
C ALA A 75 -6.50 -9.33 -7.58
N ARG A 76 -7.38 -9.43 -6.60
CA ARG A 76 -8.72 -8.79 -6.65
C ARG A 76 -8.66 -7.27 -6.73
N TYR A 77 -7.71 -6.64 -6.03
CA TYR A 77 -7.67 -5.18 -5.90
C TYR A 77 -6.61 -4.51 -6.78
N PHE A 78 -5.53 -5.22 -7.10
CA PHE A 78 -4.39 -4.66 -7.82
C PHE A 78 -4.09 -5.38 -9.14
N GLY A 79 -4.77 -6.50 -9.43
CA GLY A 79 -4.53 -7.32 -10.62
C GLY A 79 -3.35 -8.30 -10.47
N GLU A 80 -3.09 -9.05 -11.53
CA GLU A 80 -1.85 -9.82 -11.71
C GLU A 80 -0.83 -8.89 -12.40
N GLU A 81 0.45 -8.92 -12.01
CA GLU A 81 1.52 -8.16 -12.70
C GLU A 81 1.68 -8.56 -14.18
#